data_AF-A0A6A5AUI4-F1
#
_entry.id   AF-A0A6A5AUI4-F1
#
_cell.length_a   1.000
_cell.length_b   1.000
_cell.length_c   1.000
_cell.angle_alpha   90.00
_cell.angle_beta   90.00
_cell.angle_gamma   90.00
#
_symmetry.space_group_name_H-M   'P 1'
#
loop_
_entity.id
_entity.type
_entity.pdbx_description
1 polymer ?
#
loop_
_entity_poly.entity_id
_entity_poly.type
_entity_poly.pdbx_seq_one_letter_code
_entity_poly.pdbx_strand_id
1 'polypeptide(L)'
;IIKSLLASYFDIVRKNFLDLVPKSIMCFMVNHAKDQVQNQLVSTLYKEEKLGELLRESGDIASRRANCSEMRTLLSKALDIVNEVRDFNTFK
;
A
#
# COMPACT_ATOMS: atom_id res chain seq x y z
N ILE A 1 -48.17 3.65 -37.49
CA ILE A 1 -47.44 2.36 -37.65
C ILE A 1 -45.93 2.59 -37.75
N ILE A 2 -45.41 3.26 -38.80
CA ILE A 2 -43.96 3.50 -38.99
C ILE A 2 -43.29 4.16 -37.77
N LYS A 3 -43.89 5.20 -37.18
CA LYS A 3 -43.36 5.87 -35.97
C LYS A 3 -43.26 4.94 -34.75
N SER A 4 -44.17 3.97 -34.63
CA SER A 4 -44.17 3.00 -33.52
C SER A 4 -43.07 1.95 -33.68
N LEU A 5 -42.82 1.51 -34.92
CA LEU A 5 -41.72 0.58 -35.21
C LEU A 5 -40.37 1.25 -34.96
N LEU A 6 -40.23 2.51 -35.36
CA LEU A 6 -39.02 3.29 -35.14
C LEU A 6 -38.73 3.46 -33.63
N ALA A 7 -39.74 3.80 -32.83
CA ALA A 7 -39.61 3.90 -31.39
C ALA A 7 -39.16 2.57 -30.75
N SER A 8 -39.80 1.46 -31.13
CA SER A 8 -39.44 0.12 -30.66
C SER A 8 -37.99 -0.25 -30.99
N TYR A 9 -37.53 0.06 -32.21
CA TYR A 9 -36.13 -0.14 -32.61
C TYR A 9 -35.17 0.66 -31.74
N PHE A 10 -35.44 1.95 -31.51
CA PHE A 10 -34.61 2.80 -30.67
C PHE A 10 -34.56 2.31 -29.21
N ASP A 11 -35.65 1.80 -28.67
CA ASP A 11 -35.68 1.26 -27.31
C ASP A 11 -34.84 -0.02 -27.18
N ILE A 12 -34.87 -0.89 -28.18
CA ILE A 12 -34.02 -2.10 -28.22
C ILE A 12 -32.55 -1.72 -28.33
N VAL A 13 -32.21 -0.82 -29.25
CA VAL A 13 -30.84 -0.35 -29.45
C VAL A 13 -30.32 0.33 -28.18
N ARG A 14 -31.12 1.19 -27.54
CA ARG A 14 -30.75 1.84 -26.28
C ARG A 14 -30.45 0.83 -25.19
N LYS A 15 -31.28 -0.20 -25.00
CA LYS A 15 -31.02 -1.27 -24.03
C LYS A 15 -29.71 -2.01 -24.32
N ASN A 16 -29.43 -2.31 -25.59
CA ASN A 16 -28.17 -2.94 -25.98
C ASN A 16 -26.95 -2.08 -25.63
N PHE A 17 -27.01 -0.76 -25.89
CA PHE A 17 -25.92 0.15 -25.54
C PHE A 17 -25.72 0.27 -24.02
N LEU A 18 -26.81 0.31 -23.25
CA LEU A 18 -26.75 0.37 -21.79
C LEU A 18 -26.03 -0.84 -21.18
N ASP A 19 -26.14 -2.02 -21.81
CA ASP A 19 -25.44 -3.21 -21.35
C ASP A 19 -24.02 -3.34 -21.93
N LEU A 20 -23.84 -2.95 -23.19
CA LEU A 20 -22.57 -3.14 -23.90
C LEU A 20 -21.48 -2.19 -23.38
N VAL A 21 -21.81 -0.92 -23.15
CA VAL A 21 -20.81 0.09 -22.74
C VAL A 21 -20.16 -0.24 -21.39
N PRO A 22 -20.91 -0.55 -20.32
CA PRO A 22 -20.30 -0.95 -19.04
C PRO A 22 -19.49 -2.23 -19.16
N LYS A 23 -19.93 -3.21 -19.97
CA LYS A 23 -19.18 -4.46 -20.22
C LYS A 23 -17.86 -4.19 -20.93
N SER A 24 -17.85 -3.31 -21.93
CA SER A 24 -16.62 -2.90 -22.62
C SER A 24 -15.65 -2.21 -21.67
N ILE A 25 -16.12 -1.27 -20.84
CA ILE A 25 -15.27 -0.59 -19.84
C ILE A 25 -14.70 -1.60 -18.83
N MET A 26 -15.55 -2.51 -18.32
CA MET A 26 -15.11 -3.53 -17.38
C MET A 26 -14.06 -4.46 -17.99
N CYS A 27 -14.29 -4.96 -19.20
CA CYS A 27 -13.38 -5.90 -19.87
C CYS A 27 -12.05 -5.24 -20.24
N PHE A 28 -12.10 -4.10 -20.93
CA PHE A 28 -10.90 -3.50 -21.51
C PHE A 28 -10.09 -2.65 -20.56
N MET A 29 -10.74 -2.03 -19.56
CA MET A 29 -10.04 -1.12 -18.64
C MET A 29 -9.88 -1.74 -17.26
N VAL A 30 -10.99 -2.11 -16.61
CA VAL A 30 -10.96 -2.51 -15.19
C VAL A 30 -10.26 -3.84 -15.00
N ASN A 31 -10.69 -4.87 -15.73
CA ASN A 31 -10.10 -6.20 -15.62
C ASN A 31 -8.65 -6.20 -16.12
N HIS A 32 -8.38 -5.52 -17.24
CA HIS A 32 -7.02 -5.36 -17.74
C HIS A 32 -6.10 -4.69 -16.71
N ALA A 33 -6.51 -3.57 -16.11
CA ALA A 33 -5.72 -2.89 -15.08
C ALA A 33 -5.51 -3.80 -13.86
N LYS A 34 -6.57 -4.49 -13.39
CA LYS A 34 -6.48 -5.41 -12.26
C LYS A 34 -5.42 -6.50 -12.49
N ASP A 35 -5.41 -7.11 -13.67
CA ASP A 35 -4.51 -8.23 -13.98
C ASP A 35 -3.07 -7.75 -14.24
N GLN A 36 -2.91 -6.57 -14.85
CA GLN A 36 -1.59 -6.04 -15.21
C GLN A 36 -0.88 -5.32 -14.06
N VAL A 37 -1.61 -4.73 -13.11
CA VAL A 37 -1.01 -3.92 -12.03
C VAL A 37 0.04 -4.71 -11.24
N GLN A 38 -0.23 -5.97 -10.92
CA GLN A 38 0.72 -6.80 -10.16
C GLN A 38 2.04 -7.01 -10.92
N ASN A 39 1.95 -7.41 -12.19
CA ASN A 39 3.12 -7.63 -13.04
C ASN A 39 3.91 -6.33 -13.27
N GLN A 40 3.20 -5.23 -13.52
CA GLN A 40 3.82 -3.92 -13.72
C GLN A 40 4.52 -3.44 -12.45
N LEU A 41 3.90 -3.64 -11.28
CA LEU A 41 4.47 -3.24 -9.99
C LEU A 41 5.77 -4.00 -9.71
N VAL A 42 5.80 -5.32 -9.92
CA VAL A 42 7.01 -6.14 -9.79
C VAL A 42 8.06 -5.66 -10.77
N SER A 43 7.74 -5.56 -12.06
CA SER A 43 8.70 -5.11 -13.09
C SER A 43 9.29 -3.72 -12.81
N THR A 44 8.49 -2.82 -12.22
CA THR A 44 8.89 -1.42 -12.01
C THR A 44 9.65 -1.23 -10.70
N LEU A 45 9.23 -1.88 -9.61
CA LEU A 45 9.79 -1.69 -8.28
C LEU A 45 10.93 -2.65 -7.94
N TYR A 46 10.94 -3.87 -8.50
CA TYR A 46 12.05 -4.83 -8.34
C TYR A 46 13.18 -4.56 -9.34
N LYS A 47 13.73 -3.35 -9.29
CA LYS A 47 14.96 -2.99 -10.00
C LYS A 47 16.02 -2.66 -8.97
N GLU A 48 17.11 -3.43 -8.94
CA GLU A 48 18.17 -3.30 -7.92
C GLU A 48 18.67 -1.85 -7.79
N GLU A 49 18.79 -1.15 -8.93
CA GLU A 49 19.20 0.25 -9.00
C GLU A 49 18.27 1.21 -8.22
N LYS A 50 16.97 0.89 -8.09
CA LYS A 50 15.96 1.74 -7.45
C LYS A 50 15.66 1.34 -6.01
N LEU A 51 16.02 0.12 -5.59
CA LEU A 51 15.68 -0.40 -4.27
C LEU A 51 16.28 0.46 -3.15
N GLY A 52 17.53 0.93 -3.31
CA GLY A 52 18.19 1.77 -2.31
C GLY A 52 17.48 3.11 -2.06
N GLU A 53 16.86 3.68 -3.10
CA GLU A 53 16.08 4.92 -2.97
C GLU A 53 14.67 4.64 -2.47
N LEU A 54 13.98 3.64 -3.02
CA LEU A 54 12.61 3.27 -2.67
C LEU A 54 12.46 2.79 -1.22
N LEU A 55 13.49 2.14 -0.66
CA LEU A 55 13.52 1.64 0.71
C LEU A 55 14.10 2.66 1.70
N ARG A 56 14.47 3.87 1.25
CA ARG A 56 15.04 4.88 2.14
C ARG A 56 13.98 5.40 3.10
N GLU A 57 14.26 5.31 4.39
CA GLU A 57 13.45 5.94 5.43
C GLU A 57 13.38 7.46 5.20
N SER A 58 12.28 8.09 5.60
CA SER A 58 12.22 9.55 5.67
C SER A 58 13.13 10.06 6.80
N GLY A 59 13.74 11.22 6.62
CA GLY A 59 14.75 11.74 7.55
C GLY A 59 14.24 11.90 8.98
N ASP A 60 12.97 12.29 9.15
CA ASP A 60 12.32 12.41 10.45
C ASP A 60 12.16 11.04 11.15
N ILE A 61 11.74 10.01 10.41
CA ILE A 61 11.64 8.64 10.94
C ILE A 61 13.02 8.11 11.34
N ALA A 62 14.04 8.34 10.52
CA ALA A 62 15.41 7.92 10.81
C ALA A 62 15.95 8.59 12.09
N SER A 63 15.70 9.89 12.27
CA SER A 63 16.09 10.62 13.48
C SER A 63 15.34 10.11 14.71
N ARG A 64 14.02 9.91 14.60
CA ARG A 64 13.21 9.36 15.68
C ARG A 64 13.67 7.96 16.09
N ARG A 65 14.01 7.10 15.12
CA ARG A 65 14.55 5.76 15.37
C ARG A 65 15.89 5.83 16.11
N ALA A 66 16.79 6.73 15.72
CA ALA A 66 18.07 6.94 16.39
C ALA A 66 17.87 7.35 17.86
N ASN A 67 17.03 8.35 18.12
CA ASN A 67 16.74 8.84 19.46
C ASN A 67 16.11 7.75 20.35
N CYS A 68 15.16 6.98 19.83
CA CYS A 68 14.56 5.86 20.57
C CYS A 68 15.58 4.75 20.87
N SER A 69 16.50 4.46 19.94
CA SER A 69 17.57 3.48 20.15
C SER A 69 18.57 3.91 21.22
N GLU A 70 18.92 5.21 21.22
CA GLU A 70 19.77 5.79 22.24
C GLU A 70 19.10 5.73 23.62
N MET A 71 17.86 6.20 23.71
CA MET A 71 17.06 6.15 24.93
C MET A 71 16.95 4.71 25.47
N ARG A 72 16.70 3.73 24.60
CA ARG A 72 16.66 2.31 24.99
C ARG A 72 17.97 1.85 25.62
N THR A 73 19.10 2.22 25.01
CA THR A 73 20.43 1.85 25.51
C THR A 73 20.69 2.48 26.88
N LEU A 74 20.32 3.75 27.07
CA LEU A 74 20.45 4.44 28.35
C LEU A 74 19.59 3.81 29.44
N LEU A 75 18.33 3.52 29.13
CA LEU A 75 17.40 2.88 30.07
C LEU A 75 17.87 1.47 30.45
N SER A 76 18.44 0.70 29.51
CA SER A 76 19.04 -0.62 29.81
C SER A 76 20.19 -0.50 30.80
N LYS A 77 21.12 0.43 30.57
CA LYS A 77 22.24 0.68 31.49
C LYS A 77 21.77 1.14 32.88
N ALA A 78 20.76 2.00 32.93
CA ALA A 78 20.18 2.44 34.19
C ALA A 78 19.56 1.27 34.97
N LEU A 79 18.90 0.35 34.27
CA LEU A 79 18.36 -0.87 34.88
C LEU A 79 19.45 -1.78 35.42
N ASP A 80 20.54 -1.97 34.67
CA ASP A 80 21.69 -2.77 35.11
C ASP A 80 22.30 -2.20 36.40
N ILE A 81 22.51 -0.89 36.47
CA ILE A 81 23.00 -0.20 37.68
C ILE A 81 22.03 -0.38 38.86
N VAL A 82 20.72 -0.28 38.64
CA VAL A 82 19.72 -0.49 39.69
C VAL A 82 19.76 -1.92 40.23
N ASN A 83 19.96 -2.91 39.35
CA ASN A 83 20.11 -4.31 39.75
C ASN A 83 21.40 -4.51 40.58
N GLU A 84 22.53 -3.93 40.16
CA GLU A 84 23.79 -4.01 40.92
C GLU A 84 23.65 -3.42 42.32
N VAL A 85 22.99 -2.27 42.48
CA VAL A 85 22.75 -1.63 43.79
C VAL A 85 21.79 -2.45 44.66
N ARG A 86 20.77 -3.08 44.06
CA ARG A 86 19.86 -3.97 44.78
C ARG A 86 20.61 -5.18 45.34
N ASP A 87 21.44 -5.80 44.52
CA ASP A 87 22.21 -6.96 44.93
C ASP A 87 23.18 -6.57 46.05
N PHE A 88 23.88 -5.43 45.95
CA PHE A 88 24.77 -4.92 47.00
C PHE A 88 24.07 -4.67 48.36
N ASN A 89 22.84 -4.15 48.34
CA ASN A 89 22.05 -3.94 49.57
C ASN A 89 21.51 -5.24 50.17
N THR A 90 21.39 -6.32 49.39
CA THR A 90 20.89 -7.61 49.89
C THR A 90 21.98 -8.39 50.65
N PHE A 91 23.25 -8.03 50.46
CA PHE A 91 24.40 -8.63 51.16
C PHE A 91 24.78 -7.92 52.47
N LYS A 92 24.05 -6.89 52.88
CA LYS A 92 24.27 -6.13 54.12
C LYS A 92 23.13 -6.36 55.10
#